data_AF-A0A4V5PP43-F1
#
_entry.id   AF-A0A4V5PP43-F1
#
_cell.length_a   1.000
_cell.length_b   1.000
_cell.length_c   1.000
_cell.angle_alpha   90.00
_cell.angle_beta   90.00
_cell.angle_gamma   90.00
#
_symmetry.space_group_name_H-M   'P 1'
#
loop_
_entity.id
_entity.type
_entity.pdbx_description
1 polymer ?
#
loop_
_entity_poly.entity_id
_entity_poly.type
_entity_poly.pdbx_seq_one_letter_code
_entity_poly.pdbx_strand_id
1 'polypeptide(L)'
;MPAFQLPFPCGQVWAGQTRTNHSPQNSVDFNRNDDIGDAVVASAAGKITRVANEGNTSYGRWIEIDHGNGYRSRYAHLNSQLVSVGQSVSKGQKIGTVGNTGGSTGAHLHYEVRRNGIAIRPVFNGSTAFFYGTKNYTSKNSCGGSDGGSGGTSVTGTVNTNGAALTVRADASTSSAAVGSVADGAKVTITCQKKGTSVTGTYGTSTLWDFIGNGYVSDAYVSTGSDGQVAPTCK
;
A
#
# COMPACT_ATOMS: atom_id res chain seq x y z
N MET A 1 3.73 -0.31 15.22
CA MET A 1 3.70 -1.48 14.31
C MET A 1 2.96 -1.05 13.06
N PRO A 2 3.47 -1.31 11.85
CA PRO A 2 2.73 -1.05 10.61
C PRO A 2 1.35 -1.72 10.62
N ALA A 3 0.34 -1.08 10.04
CA ALA A 3 -1.00 -1.65 9.89
C ALA A 3 -1.00 -2.69 8.75
N PHE A 4 -0.44 -3.87 9.04
CA PHE A 4 -0.34 -4.94 8.06
C PHE A 4 -1.72 -5.45 7.63
N GLN A 5 -1.86 -5.61 6.32
CA GLN A 5 -2.97 -6.25 5.64
C GLN A 5 -2.55 -7.62 5.10
N LEU A 6 -3.53 -8.41 4.70
CA LEU A 6 -3.23 -9.68 4.02
C LEU A 6 -2.47 -9.39 2.71
N PRO A 7 -1.52 -10.25 2.32
CA PRO A 7 -0.64 -10.01 1.17
C PRO A 7 -1.32 -10.32 -0.19
N PHE A 8 -2.64 -10.13 -0.27
CA PHE A 8 -3.48 -10.46 -1.43
C PHE A 8 -4.38 -9.30 -1.83
N PRO A 9 -4.76 -9.17 -3.11
CA PRO A 9 -5.74 -8.17 -3.55
C PRO A 9 -7.02 -8.18 -2.71
N CYS A 10 -7.67 -7.01 -2.63
CA CYS A 10 -8.93 -6.83 -1.93
C CYS A 10 -9.96 -7.93 -2.24
N GLY A 11 -10.70 -8.36 -1.21
CA GLY A 11 -11.87 -9.22 -1.35
C GLY A 11 -11.53 -10.68 -1.56
N GLN A 12 -10.28 -11.01 -1.89
CA GLN A 12 -9.84 -12.39 -2.00
C GLN A 12 -9.88 -13.07 -0.63
N VAL A 13 -10.24 -14.36 -0.65
CA VAL A 13 -10.28 -15.21 0.53
C VAL A 13 -9.21 -16.28 0.40
N TRP A 14 -8.37 -16.40 1.43
CA TRP A 14 -7.25 -17.33 1.47
C TRP A 14 -7.28 -18.14 2.75
N ALA A 15 -7.01 -19.44 2.66
CA ALA A 15 -6.75 -20.27 3.82
C ALA A 15 -5.34 -19.94 4.32
N GLY A 16 -5.23 -19.45 5.56
CA GLY A 16 -3.96 -19.25 6.23
C GLY A 16 -3.72 -20.35 7.25
N GLN A 17 -2.54 -20.95 7.20
CA GLN A 17 -2.17 -22.14 7.96
C GLN A 17 -0.90 -21.89 8.77
N THR A 18 -0.91 -22.37 10.01
CA THR A 18 0.27 -22.37 10.88
C THR A 18 0.30 -23.66 11.69
N ARG A 19 1.50 -24.12 12.10
CA ARG A 19 1.69 -25.40 12.80
C ARG A 19 2.91 -25.36 13.72
N THR A 20 2.97 -26.27 14.69
CA THR A 20 3.99 -26.27 15.74
C THR A 20 5.42 -26.46 15.22
N ASN A 21 5.59 -27.07 14.05
CA ASN A 21 6.89 -27.27 13.39
C ASN A 21 7.05 -26.40 12.13
N HIS A 22 6.33 -25.28 12.04
CA HIS A 22 6.53 -24.32 10.97
C HIS A 22 7.92 -23.69 11.08
N SER A 23 8.60 -23.47 9.96
CA SER A 23 9.93 -22.84 9.96
C SER A 23 9.92 -21.55 9.15
N PRO A 24 10.12 -20.38 9.77
CA PRO A 24 10.12 -20.13 11.22
C PRO A 24 8.72 -20.30 11.85
N GLN A 25 8.68 -20.53 13.17
CA GLN A 25 7.47 -20.88 13.96
C GLN A 25 6.27 -19.97 13.70
N ASN A 26 6.52 -18.66 13.57
CA ASN A 26 5.48 -17.63 13.48
C ASN A 26 5.12 -17.23 12.03
N SER A 27 5.48 -18.04 11.04
CA SER A 27 5.11 -17.79 9.64
C SER A 27 3.69 -18.29 9.37
N VAL A 28 3.13 -17.86 8.25
CA VAL A 28 1.81 -18.30 7.77
C VAL A 28 1.96 -18.74 6.32
N ASP A 29 1.56 -19.97 6.04
CA ASP A 29 1.39 -20.45 4.67
C ASP A 29 -0.03 -20.13 4.23
N PHE A 30 -0.16 -19.51 3.06
CA PHE A 30 -1.44 -19.14 2.47
C PHE A 30 -1.67 -19.85 1.15
N ASN A 31 -2.83 -20.46 1.02
CA ASN A 31 -3.25 -21.17 -0.18
C ASN A 31 -4.73 -20.95 -0.50
N ARG A 32 -5.07 -21.13 -1.76
CA ARG A 32 -6.46 -21.30 -2.24
C ARG A 32 -6.45 -22.20 -3.49
N ASN A 33 -7.63 -22.58 -3.98
CA ASN A 33 -7.71 -23.36 -5.22
C ASN A 33 -7.13 -22.56 -6.40
N ASP A 34 -6.31 -23.25 -7.20
CA ASP A 34 -5.67 -22.72 -8.42
C ASP A 34 -4.90 -21.42 -8.18
N ASP A 35 -4.13 -21.37 -7.09
CA ASP A 35 -3.43 -20.17 -6.64
C ASP A 35 -2.11 -19.87 -7.39
N ILE A 36 -1.61 -20.80 -8.19
CA ILE A 36 -0.39 -20.59 -8.96
C ILE A 36 -0.51 -19.36 -9.88
N GLY A 37 0.41 -18.42 -9.76
CA GLY A 37 0.39 -17.18 -10.55
C GLY A 37 -0.51 -16.08 -10.01
N ASP A 38 -1.26 -16.31 -8.93
CA ASP A 38 -2.06 -15.26 -8.29
C ASP A 38 -1.20 -14.09 -7.81
N ALA A 39 -1.80 -12.91 -7.82
CA ALA A 39 -1.12 -11.69 -7.40
C ALA A 39 -0.78 -11.71 -5.91
N VAL A 40 0.49 -11.45 -5.60
CA VAL A 40 0.96 -11.14 -4.26
C VAL A 40 1.19 -9.63 -4.18
N VAL A 41 0.65 -9.00 -3.14
CA VAL A 41 0.75 -7.56 -2.91
C VAL A 41 1.43 -7.25 -1.58
N ALA A 42 2.02 -6.06 -1.46
CA ALA A 42 2.64 -5.61 -0.22
C ALA A 42 1.60 -5.50 0.91
N SER A 43 1.86 -6.15 2.04
CA SER A 43 1.00 -6.11 3.24
C SER A 43 1.00 -4.75 3.94
N ALA A 44 2.08 -3.98 3.77
CA ALA A 44 2.20 -2.59 4.22
C ALA A 44 3.19 -1.84 3.31
N ALA A 45 3.14 -0.52 3.37
CA ALA A 45 4.09 0.35 2.70
C ALA A 45 5.52 0.16 3.21
N GLY A 46 6.52 0.28 2.35
CA GLY A 46 7.91 0.14 2.75
C GLY A 46 8.90 0.21 1.59
N LYS A 47 10.16 -0.12 1.88
CA LYS A 47 11.24 -0.18 0.89
C LYS A 47 11.69 -1.62 0.69
N ILE A 48 11.84 -2.05 -0.56
CA ILE A 48 12.37 -3.38 -0.88
C ILE A 48 13.83 -3.45 -0.44
N THR A 49 14.15 -4.39 0.46
CA THR A 49 15.52 -4.62 0.95
C THR A 49 16.15 -5.86 0.34
N ARG A 50 15.35 -6.84 -0.10
CA ARG A 50 15.83 -8.03 -0.82
C ARG A 50 14.85 -8.46 -1.90
N VAL A 51 15.44 -8.90 -3.01
CA VAL A 51 14.80 -9.68 -4.07
C VAL A 51 15.79 -10.78 -4.38
N ALA A 52 15.48 -12.03 -4.02
CA ALA A 52 16.44 -13.12 -4.06
C ALA A 52 15.82 -14.40 -4.64
N ASN A 53 16.67 -15.28 -5.15
CA ASN A 53 16.31 -16.59 -5.63
C ASN A 53 17.29 -17.63 -5.06
N GLU A 54 16.78 -18.51 -4.22
CA GLU A 54 17.52 -19.60 -3.56
C GLU A 54 17.33 -20.96 -4.28
N GLY A 55 16.71 -20.95 -5.47
CA GLY A 55 16.51 -22.14 -6.29
C GLY A 55 15.45 -23.08 -5.70
N ASN A 56 15.80 -24.35 -5.52
CA ASN A 56 14.91 -25.42 -5.09
C ASN A 56 14.98 -25.73 -3.59
N THR A 57 15.57 -24.82 -2.80
CA THR A 57 15.67 -24.98 -1.34
C THR A 57 15.14 -23.73 -0.63
N SER A 58 14.87 -23.87 0.67
CA SER A 58 14.44 -22.79 1.55
C SER A 58 13.33 -21.92 0.93
N TYR A 59 13.52 -20.61 0.80
CA TYR A 59 12.49 -19.68 0.34
C TYR A 59 12.23 -19.70 -1.17
N GLY A 60 13.13 -20.30 -1.97
CA GLY A 60 13.07 -20.19 -3.43
C GLY A 60 13.18 -18.74 -3.88
N ARG A 61 12.24 -18.27 -4.72
CA ARG A 61 12.13 -16.84 -5.06
C ARG A 61 11.36 -16.10 -3.98
N TRP A 62 11.92 -15.01 -3.48
CA TRP A 62 11.32 -14.25 -2.38
C TRP A 62 11.68 -12.77 -2.33
N ILE A 63 10.83 -11.99 -1.66
CA ILE A 63 10.97 -10.54 -1.49
C ILE A 63 10.97 -10.20 0.00
N GLU A 64 11.82 -9.24 0.41
CA GLU A 64 11.78 -8.60 1.73
C GLU A 64 11.43 -7.11 1.59
N ILE A 65 10.50 -6.65 2.43
CA ILE A 65 10.14 -5.23 2.54
C ILE A 65 10.47 -4.75 3.95
N ASP A 66 11.20 -3.64 4.06
CA ASP A 66 11.41 -2.90 5.30
C ASP A 66 10.35 -1.81 5.46
N HIS A 67 9.65 -1.85 6.58
CA HIS A 67 8.56 -0.93 6.93
C HIS A 67 8.98 0.11 7.97
N GLY A 68 10.27 0.16 8.33
CA GLY A 68 10.81 1.03 9.37
C GLY A 68 10.60 0.48 10.78
N ASN A 69 11.27 1.11 11.76
CA ASN A 69 11.20 0.74 13.18
C ASN A 69 11.49 -0.75 13.47
N GLY A 70 12.36 -1.35 12.65
CA GLY A 70 12.74 -2.76 12.76
C GLY A 70 11.72 -3.77 12.23
N TYR A 71 10.61 -3.33 11.63
CA TYR A 71 9.60 -4.21 11.05
C TYR A 71 9.92 -4.56 9.60
N ARG A 72 9.89 -5.85 9.28
CA ARG A 72 10.02 -6.36 7.91
C ARG A 72 8.96 -7.39 7.58
N SER A 73 8.59 -7.52 6.32
CA SER A 73 7.79 -8.64 5.82
C SER A 73 8.55 -9.44 4.76
N ARG A 74 8.29 -10.75 4.69
CA ARG A 74 8.85 -11.64 3.68
C ARG A 74 7.74 -12.39 2.95
N TYR A 75 7.95 -12.60 1.65
CA TYR A 75 7.03 -13.23 0.71
C TYR A 75 7.84 -14.25 -0.08
N ALA A 76 7.61 -15.55 0.12
CA ALA A 76 8.44 -16.61 -0.44
C ALA A 76 7.64 -17.58 -1.32
N HIS A 77 8.37 -18.53 -1.92
CA HIS A 77 7.85 -19.48 -2.89
C HIS A 77 7.26 -18.84 -4.15
N LEU A 78 7.71 -17.64 -4.52
CA LEU A 78 7.13 -16.86 -5.61
C LEU A 78 7.40 -17.45 -7.00
N ASN A 79 6.48 -17.24 -7.94
CA ASN A 79 6.72 -17.52 -9.35
C ASN A 79 7.34 -16.32 -10.09
N SER A 80 7.02 -15.10 -9.66
CA SER A 80 7.62 -13.89 -10.22
C SER A 80 7.87 -12.84 -9.14
N GLN A 81 8.91 -12.03 -9.34
CA GLN A 81 9.27 -10.89 -8.50
C GLN A 81 9.21 -9.65 -9.38
N LEU A 82 8.27 -8.75 -9.12
CA LEU A 82 7.92 -7.61 -9.99
C LEU A 82 8.43 -6.27 -9.44
N VAL A 83 9.43 -6.34 -8.56
CA VAL A 83 10.04 -5.19 -7.88
C VAL A 83 11.55 -5.36 -7.81
N SER A 84 12.25 -4.26 -7.55
CA SER A 84 13.71 -4.23 -7.42
C SER A 84 14.16 -3.77 -6.04
N VAL A 85 15.35 -4.21 -5.60
CA VAL A 85 15.94 -3.72 -4.35
C VAL A 85 16.08 -2.20 -4.39
N GLY A 86 15.69 -1.53 -3.31
CA GLY A 86 15.70 -0.08 -3.20
C GLY A 86 14.38 0.59 -3.58
N GLN A 87 13.48 -0.10 -4.29
CA GLN A 87 12.17 0.41 -4.67
C GLN A 87 11.29 0.66 -3.44
N SER A 88 10.61 1.81 -3.40
CA SER A 88 9.53 2.04 -2.46
C SER A 88 8.23 1.44 -3.01
N VAL A 89 7.46 0.79 -2.14
CA VAL A 89 6.18 0.19 -2.49
C VAL A 89 5.09 0.65 -1.53
N SER A 90 3.91 0.90 -2.08
CA SER A 90 2.71 1.19 -1.28
C SER A 90 2.04 -0.10 -0.80
N LYS A 91 1.31 -0.03 0.32
CA LYS A 91 0.41 -1.11 0.74
C LYS A 91 -0.54 -1.47 -0.42
N GLY A 92 -0.70 -2.76 -0.71
CA GLY A 92 -1.55 -3.27 -1.80
C GLY A 92 -0.93 -3.22 -3.19
N GLN A 93 0.27 -2.63 -3.33
CA GLN A 93 0.99 -2.68 -4.60
C GLN A 93 1.38 -4.13 -4.92
N LYS A 94 1.14 -4.57 -6.16
CA LYS A 94 1.59 -5.88 -6.65
C LYS A 94 3.11 -5.95 -6.65
N ILE A 95 3.66 -6.97 -5.99
CA ILE A 95 5.10 -7.18 -5.85
C ILE A 95 5.58 -8.47 -6.50
N GLY A 96 4.67 -9.41 -6.78
CA GLY A 96 5.01 -10.71 -7.32
C GLY A 96 3.79 -11.56 -7.62
N THR A 97 4.03 -12.83 -7.85
CA THR A 97 2.97 -13.83 -7.98
C THR A 97 3.29 -15.10 -7.20
N VAL A 98 2.24 -15.76 -6.70
CA VAL A 98 2.32 -17.06 -6.02
C VAL A 98 2.97 -18.08 -6.95
N GLY A 99 3.81 -18.94 -6.36
CA GLY A 99 4.56 -19.95 -7.08
C GLY A 99 4.68 -21.25 -6.29
N ASN A 100 5.65 -22.05 -6.72
CA ASN A 100 6.02 -23.31 -6.09
C ASN A 100 7.54 -23.51 -6.15
N THR A 101 8.31 -22.46 -5.84
CA THR A 101 9.78 -22.54 -5.84
C THR A 101 10.33 -22.76 -4.44
N GLY A 102 11.57 -23.22 -4.31
CA GLY A 102 12.20 -23.45 -3.01
C GLY A 102 11.82 -24.79 -2.40
N GLY A 103 11.89 -24.89 -1.08
CA GLY A 103 11.51 -26.08 -0.31
C GLY A 103 9.99 -26.27 -0.21
N SER A 104 9.28 -26.14 -1.33
CA SER A 104 7.82 -26.17 -1.41
C SER A 104 7.33 -27.44 -2.11
N THR A 105 6.31 -28.09 -1.56
CA THR A 105 5.71 -29.32 -2.12
C THR A 105 4.48 -29.06 -2.98
N GLY A 106 3.96 -27.83 -2.98
CA GLY A 106 2.77 -27.41 -3.72
C GLY A 106 2.63 -25.90 -3.71
N ALA A 107 1.87 -25.35 -4.65
CA ALA A 107 1.73 -23.90 -4.76
C ALA A 107 1.11 -23.30 -3.49
N HIS A 108 1.74 -22.25 -2.96
CA HIS A 108 1.30 -21.45 -1.82
C HIS A 108 2.20 -20.22 -1.66
N LEU A 109 1.79 -19.27 -0.82
CA LEU A 109 2.64 -18.18 -0.34
C LEU A 109 3.07 -18.46 1.10
N HIS A 110 4.38 -18.58 1.34
CA HIS A 110 4.94 -18.48 2.70
C HIS A 110 5.15 -17.01 3.06
N TYR A 111 4.51 -16.56 4.13
CA TYR A 111 4.50 -15.17 4.59
C TYR A 111 5.04 -15.01 6.01
N GLU A 112 5.84 -13.97 6.22
CA GLU A 112 6.39 -13.62 7.53
C GLU A 112 6.23 -12.15 7.84
N VAL A 113 6.03 -11.84 9.13
CA VAL A 113 6.36 -10.53 9.71
C VAL A 113 7.50 -10.73 10.70
N ARG A 114 8.50 -9.85 10.63
CA ARG A 114 9.68 -9.89 11.49
C ARG A 114 9.87 -8.56 12.21
N ARG A 115 10.30 -8.61 13.47
CA ARG A 115 10.73 -7.43 14.25
C ARG A 115 12.17 -7.64 14.70
N ASN A 116 13.06 -6.72 14.33
CA ASN A 116 14.51 -6.80 14.64
C ASN A 116 15.11 -8.17 14.28
N GLY A 117 14.72 -8.71 13.13
CA GLY A 117 15.22 -9.99 12.62
C GLY A 117 14.49 -11.23 13.12
N ILE A 118 13.58 -11.13 14.11
CA ILE A 118 12.85 -12.27 14.69
C ILE A 118 11.45 -12.36 14.08
N ALA A 119 11.04 -13.56 13.63
CA ALA A 119 9.68 -13.79 13.14
C ALA A 119 8.65 -13.71 14.28
N ILE A 120 7.64 -12.87 14.09
CA ILE A 120 6.57 -12.62 15.06
C ILE A 120 5.22 -13.00 14.45
N ARG A 121 4.23 -13.27 15.31
CA ARG A 121 2.87 -13.57 14.84
C ARG A 121 2.33 -12.37 14.07
N PRO A 122 1.92 -12.53 12.80
CA PRO A 122 1.33 -11.44 12.05
C PRO A 122 0.01 -10.99 12.68
N VAL A 123 -0.26 -9.69 12.63
CA VAL A 123 -1.55 -9.11 12.97
C VAL A 123 -2.15 -8.56 11.69
N PHE A 124 -3.32 -9.06 11.30
CA PHE A 124 -4.06 -8.60 10.13
C PHE A 124 -5.39 -8.02 10.60
N ASN A 125 -5.80 -6.86 10.08
CA ASN A 125 -7.08 -6.25 10.43
C ASN A 125 -7.29 -6.08 11.95
N GLY A 126 -6.22 -5.77 12.70
CA GLY A 126 -6.26 -5.62 14.15
C GLY A 126 -6.39 -6.94 14.94
N SER A 127 -6.40 -8.09 14.26
CA SER A 127 -6.46 -9.42 14.89
C SER A 127 -5.18 -10.22 14.58
N THR A 128 -4.60 -10.82 15.61
CA THR A 128 -3.48 -11.76 15.43
C THR A 128 -3.94 -12.92 14.54
N ALA A 129 -3.09 -13.34 13.61
CA ALA A 129 -3.33 -14.53 12.81
C ALA A 129 -3.59 -15.74 13.73
N PHE A 130 -4.48 -16.63 13.31
CA PHE A 130 -4.78 -17.86 14.01
C PHE A 130 -3.57 -18.78 13.96
N PHE A 131 -3.08 -19.15 15.15
CA PHE A 131 -1.95 -20.04 15.31
C PHE A 131 -2.39 -21.46 15.65
N TYR A 132 -1.71 -22.44 15.05
CA TYR A 132 -1.95 -23.88 15.18
C TYR A 132 -3.28 -24.35 14.56
N GLY A 133 -3.38 -24.20 13.24
CA GLY A 133 -4.48 -24.70 12.43
C GLY A 133 -4.69 -23.86 11.18
N THR A 134 -5.87 -24.01 10.57
CA THR A 134 -6.26 -23.35 9.33
C THR A 134 -7.42 -22.40 9.59
N LYS A 135 -7.38 -21.19 9.01
CA LYS A 135 -8.49 -20.24 9.02
C LYS A 135 -8.57 -19.51 7.69
N ASN A 136 -9.77 -19.27 7.20
CA ASN A 136 -9.97 -18.41 6.04
C ASN A 136 -9.90 -16.93 6.44
N TYR A 137 -9.19 -16.15 5.64
CA TYR A 137 -9.05 -14.72 5.81
C TYR A 137 -9.49 -13.99 4.55
N THR A 138 -10.34 -12.98 4.70
CA THR A 138 -10.71 -12.06 3.62
C THR A 138 -9.74 -10.87 3.62
N SER A 139 -9.06 -10.66 2.50
CA SER A 139 -8.19 -9.51 2.33
C SER A 139 -8.97 -8.21 2.34
N LYS A 140 -8.57 -7.29 3.22
CA LYS A 140 -8.99 -5.88 3.18
C LYS A 140 -7.90 -4.98 2.59
N ASN A 141 -6.91 -5.58 1.91
CA ASN A 141 -5.78 -4.84 1.38
C ASN A 141 -6.23 -3.97 0.20
N SER A 142 -6.29 -2.66 0.45
CA SER A 142 -6.62 -1.64 -0.54
C SER A 142 -8.01 -1.82 -1.19
N CYS A 143 -9.03 -2.12 -0.37
CA CYS A 143 -10.42 -2.37 -0.78
C CYS A 143 -11.26 -1.15 -1.21
N GLY A 144 -10.63 0.00 -1.44
CA GLY A 144 -11.32 1.29 -1.54
C GLY A 144 -11.36 1.95 -0.16
N GLY A 145 -10.66 3.08 -0.05
CA GLY A 145 -10.30 3.76 1.19
C GLY A 145 -8.79 3.94 1.27
N SER A 146 -8.33 5.12 0.86
CA SER A 146 -6.93 5.54 0.84
C SER A 146 -6.34 5.56 2.25
N ASP A 147 -5.47 4.60 2.58
CA ASP A 147 -4.65 4.62 3.80
C ASP A 147 -3.19 4.26 3.51
N GLY A 148 -2.44 5.27 3.07
CA GLY A 148 -1.13 5.68 3.60
C GLY A 148 0.11 4.81 3.37
N GLY A 149 0.99 5.24 2.45
CA GLY A 149 2.44 5.08 2.60
C GLY A 149 3.31 5.02 1.34
N SER A 150 3.53 6.18 0.72
CA SER A 150 4.71 6.64 -0.05
C SER A 150 5.41 5.72 -1.09
N GLY A 151 5.12 6.02 -2.36
CA GLY A 151 5.93 5.61 -3.51
C GLY A 151 5.42 6.17 -4.84
N GLY A 152 5.42 7.50 -5.01
CA GLY A 152 5.34 8.15 -6.33
C GLY A 152 4.03 7.98 -7.12
N THR A 153 2.90 7.80 -6.46
CA THR A 153 1.60 7.65 -7.15
C THR A 153 0.89 8.99 -7.17
N SER A 154 0.76 9.60 -8.36
CA SER A 154 -0.13 10.72 -8.52
C SER A 154 -1.57 10.28 -8.22
N VAL A 155 -2.25 10.98 -7.32
CA VAL A 155 -3.64 10.70 -6.94
C VAL A 155 -4.56 11.51 -7.85
N THR A 156 -5.66 10.93 -8.33
CA THR A 156 -6.65 11.71 -9.07
C THR A 156 -7.70 12.26 -8.10
N GLY A 157 -7.95 13.56 -8.15
CA GLY A 157 -9.06 14.22 -7.45
C GLY A 157 -10.10 14.76 -8.44
N THR A 158 -11.34 14.96 -7.99
CA THR A 158 -12.38 15.65 -8.79
C THR A 158 -12.73 16.97 -8.13
N VAL A 159 -12.64 18.07 -8.88
CA VAL A 159 -12.99 19.41 -8.40
C VAL A 159 -14.50 19.53 -8.23
N ASN A 160 -14.95 20.08 -7.11
CA ASN A 160 -16.33 20.48 -6.88
C ASN A 160 -16.40 21.84 -6.20
N THR A 161 -16.89 22.82 -6.93
CA THR A 161 -17.04 24.23 -6.52
C THR A 161 -18.47 24.73 -6.69
N ASN A 162 -19.43 23.84 -7.00
CA ASN A 162 -20.81 24.18 -7.35
C ASN A 162 -20.92 25.18 -8.52
N GLY A 163 -20.15 24.95 -9.59
CA GLY A 163 -20.28 25.64 -10.87
C GLY A 163 -19.22 26.70 -11.21
N ALA A 164 -18.46 27.23 -10.24
CA ALA A 164 -17.42 28.23 -10.50
C ALA A 164 -16.05 27.58 -10.79
N ALA A 165 -15.19 28.15 -11.63
CA ALA A 165 -13.84 27.59 -11.81
C ALA A 165 -12.99 27.75 -10.53
N LEU A 166 -12.32 26.68 -10.11
CA LEU A 166 -11.40 26.69 -8.97
C LEU A 166 -10.09 27.38 -9.38
N THR A 167 -9.64 28.37 -8.60
CA THR A 167 -8.38 29.08 -8.89
C THR A 167 -7.16 28.21 -8.56
N VAL A 168 -6.22 28.12 -9.51
CA VAL A 168 -4.88 27.54 -9.28
C VAL A 168 -3.94 28.65 -8.83
N ARG A 169 -3.25 28.40 -7.73
CA ARG A 169 -2.38 29.34 -7.01
C ARG A 169 -0.92 28.96 -7.17
N ALA A 170 -0.02 29.94 -7.23
CA ALA A 170 1.43 29.71 -7.37
C ALA A 170 2.03 28.99 -6.15
N ASP A 171 1.44 29.18 -4.97
CA ASP A 171 1.82 28.50 -3.74
C ASP A 171 0.56 28.12 -2.93
N ALA A 172 0.72 27.33 -1.87
CA ALA A 172 -0.31 26.91 -0.92
C ALA A 172 -0.83 28.07 -0.05
N SER A 173 -1.32 29.13 -0.68
CA SER A 173 -1.85 30.31 -0.03
C SER A 173 -2.90 31.00 -0.91
N THR A 174 -3.99 31.44 -0.30
CA THR A 174 -5.04 32.24 -0.95
C THR A 174 -4.54 33.61 -1.39
N SER A 175 -3.46 34.12 -0.79
CA SER A 175 -2.83 35.39 -1.17
C SER A 175 -1.76 35.26 -2.26
N SER A 176 -1.38 34.04 -2.63
CA SER A 176 -0.40 33.84 -3.71
C SER A 176 -1.01 34.12 -5.09
N ALA A 177 -0.14 34.40 -6.06
CA ALA A 177 -0.54 34.74 -7.42
C ALA A 177 -1.43 33.64 -8.03
N ALA A 178 -2.48 34.04 -8.74
CA ALA A 178 -3.26 33.11 -9.55
C ALA A 178 -2.46 32.76 -10.81
N VAL A 179 -2.28 31.46 -11.06
CA VAL A 179 -1.50 30.93 -12.20
C VAL A 179 -2.36 30.13 -13.18
N GLY A 180 -3.65 29.97 -12.87
CA GLY A 180 -4.62 29.31 -13.75
C GLY A 180 -5.95 29.08 -13.05
N SER A 181 -6.79 28.27 -13.68
CA SER A 181 -8.05 27.79 -13.11
C SER A 181 -8.36 26.37 -13.59
N VAL A 182 -9.17 25.65 -12.82
CA VAL A 182 -9.68 24.31 -13.13
C VAL A 182 -11.21 24.38 -13.11
N ALA A 183 -11.85 23.82 -14.15
CA ALA A 183 -13.31 23.82 -14.22
C ALA A 183 -13.94 22.95 -13.12
N ASP A 184 -15.16 23.29 -12.71
CA ASP A 184 -15.98 22.44 -11.85
C ASP A 184 -16.20 21.06 -12.50
N GLY A 185 -16.15 20.01 -11.70
CA GLY A 185 -16.23 18.62 -12.17
C GLY A 185 -14.98 18.09 -12.88
N ALA A 186 -13.95 18.90 -13.10
CA ALA A 186 -12.73 18.44 -13.75
C ALA A 186 -11.93 17.48 -12.86
N LYS A 187 -11.28 16.49 -13.49
CA LYS A 187 -10.33 15.60 -12.82
C LYS A 187 -8.94 16.23 -12.82
N VAL A 188 -8.29 16.22 -11.67
CA VAL A 188 -6.93 16.72 -11.47
C VAL A 188 -6.01 15.61 -11.01
N THR A 189 -4.77 15.64 -11.46
CA THR A 189 -3.72 14.71 -11.02
C THR A 189 -2.85 15.39 -9.98
N ILE A 190 -2.95 14.94 -8.74
CA ILE A 190 -2.26 15.46 -7.56
C ILE A 190 -0.93 14.72 -7.42
N THR A 191 0.18 15.42 -7.64
CA THR A 191 1.51 14.81 -7.54
C THR A 191 2.14 14.98 -6.17
N CYS A 192 1.77 16.03 -5.44
CA CYS A 192 2.17 16.26 -4.05
C CYS A 192 1.18 17.19 -3.34
N GLN A 193 1.23 17.25 -2.01
CA GLN A 193 0.43 18.14 -1.18
C GLN A 193 1.31 19.01 -0.26
N LYS A 194 0.85 20.23 0.03
CA LYS A 194 1.52 21.19 0.91
C LYS A 194 0.52 21.76 1.91
N LYS A 195 0.93 21.96 3.16
CA LYS A 195 0.12 22.70 4.14
C LYS A 195 0.21 24.20 3.89
N GLY A 196 -0.91 24.89 3.98
CA GLY A 196 -1.04 26.28 3.60
C GLY A 196 -2.15 27.02 4.33
N THR A 197 -2.60 28.13 3.76
CA THR A 197 -3.74 28.89 4.30
C THR A 197 -4.98 27.98 4.42
N SER A 198 -5.70 28.11 5.53
CA SER A 198 -6.97 27.38 5.74
C SER A 198 -8.04 27.89 4.79
N VAL A 199 -8.75 26.98 4.14
CA VAL A 199 -9.84 27.27 3.19
C VAL A 199 -11.05 26.43 3.55
N THR A 200 -12.23 27.04 3.52
CA THR A 200 -13.51 26.34 3.67
C THR A 200 -14.17 26.26 2.30
N GLY A 201 -14.40 25.04 1.82
CA GLY A 201 -14.98 24.73 0.52
C GLY A 201 -16.07 23.67 0.60
N THR A 202 -16.42 23.09 -0.55
CA THR A 202 -17.53 22.13 -0.69
C THR A 202 -17.37 20.89 0.19
N TYR A 203 -16.13 20.44 0.43
CA TYR A 203 -15.81 19.26 1.24
C TYR A 203 -15.42 19.60 2.69
N GLY A 204 -15.68 20.83 3.13
CA GLY A 204 -15.38 21.28 4.50
C GLY A 204 -14.15 22.20 4.57
N THR A 205 -13.50 22.23 5.73
CA THR A 205 -12.35 23.12 5.97
C THR A 205 -11.05 22.33 5.94
N SER A 206 -10.12 22.73 5.08
CA SER A 206 -8.81 22.08 4.93
C SER A 206 -7.67 23.09 4.93
N THR A 207 -6.52 22.66 5.44
CA THR A 207 -5.24 23.37 5.29
C THR A 207 -4.35 22.73 4.22
N LEU A 208 -4.83 21.66 3.57
CA LEU A 208 -4.11 20.96 2.53
C LEU A 208 -4.33 21.65 1.18
N TRP A 209 -3.26 21.65 0.39
CA TRP A 209 -3.23 22.18 -0.97
C TRP A 209 -2.60 21.15 -1.89
N ASP A 210 -3.29 20.88 -2.99
CA ASP A 210 -2.95 19.87 -3.98
C ASP A 210 -2.14 20.49 -5.11
N PHE A 211 -0.92 20.01 -5.34
CA PHE A 211 -0.14 20.39 -6.51
C PHE A 211 -0.55 19.55 -7.72
N ILE A 212 -1.01 20.23 -8.77
CA ILE A 212 -1.62 19.60 -9.95
C ILE A 212 -0.77 19.75 -11.22
N GLY A 213 0.52 20.04 -11.08
CA GLY A 213 1.49 20.14 -12.16
C GLY A 213 1.93 21.57 -12.49
N ASN A 214 1.01 22.53 -12.49
CA ASN A 214 1.28 23.95 -12.78
C ASN A 214 1.01 24.91 -11.61
N GLY A 215 0.57 24.38 -10.46
CA GLY A 215 0.28 25.15 -9.26
C GLY A 215 -0.57 24.36 -8.26
N TYR A 216 -1.08 25.05 -7.25
CA TYR A 216 -1.79 24.51 -6.12
C TYR A 216 -3.28 24.85 -6.17
N VAL A 217 -4.14 23.87 -5.87
CA VAL A 217 -5.56 24.09 -5.58
C VAL A 217 -5.86 23.69 -4.13
N SER A 218 -6.88 24.28 -3.51
CA SER A 218 -7.24 23.88 -2.15
C SER A 218 -7.99 22.55 -2.16
N ASP A 219 -7.53 21.62 -1.33
CA ASP A 219 -8.12 20.29 -1.11
C ASP A 219 -9.57 20.38 -0.59
N ALA A 220 -9.95 21.50 0.03
CA ALA A 220 -11.33 21.77 0.45
C ALA A 220 -12.37 21.74 -0.70
N TYR A 221 -11.91 21.80 -1.96
CA TYR A 221 -12.74 21.72 -3.16
C TYR A 221 -12.44 20.48 -4.01
N VAL A 222 -11.57 19.56 -3.57
CA VAL A 222 -11.14 18.41 -4.37
C VAL A 222 -11.51 17.10 -3.67
N SER A 223 -12.38 16.31 -4.29
CA SER A 223 -12.70 14.98 -3.79
C SER A 223 -11.59 14.00 -4.18
N THR A 224 -10.83 13.56 -3.20
CA THR A 224 -9.77 12.54 -3.35
C THR A 224 -10.14 11.19 -2.73
N GLY A 225 -11.31 11.12 -2.08
CA GLY A 225 -11.75 9.97 -1.30
C GLY A 225 -11.14 9.89 0.11
N SER A 226 -10.47 10.95 0.57
CA SER A 226 -9.94 11.10 1.94
C SER A 226 -9.98 12.56 2.38
N ASP A 227 -10.18 12.81 3.67
CA ASP A 227 -10.05 14.14 4.29
C ASP A 227 -8.60 14.44 4.73
N GLY A 228 -7.70 13.46 4.55
CA GLY A 228 -6.30 13.53 4.92
C GLY A 228 -5.36 13.66 3.72
N GLN A 229 -4.07 13.77 4.00
CA GLN A 229 -3.04 13.82 2.96
C GLN A 229 -3.01 12.50 2.16
N VAL A 230 -3.27 12.58 0.86
CA VAL A 230 -3.32 11.47 -0.10
C VAL A 230 -2.08 11.37 -0.98
N ALA A 231 -1.34 12.47 -1.18
CA ALA A 231 -0.12 12.52 -1.98
C ALA A 231 1.11 12.89 -1.13
N PRO A 232 2.34 12.57 -1.55
CA PRO A 232 3.55 12.94 -0.83
C PRO A 232 3.63 14.45 -0.55
N THR A 233 4.35 14.85 0.49
CA THR A 233 4.56 16.28 0.76
C THR A 233 5.39 16.91 -0.36
N CYS A 234 4.97 18.07 -0.86
CA CYS A 234 5.77 18.83 -1.83
C CYS A 234 7.13 19.19 -1.24
N LYS A 235 8.17 19.09 -2.07
CA LYS A 235 9.54 19.46 -1.70
C LYS A 235 9.77 20.96 -1.80
#